data_AF-A0A7W1KHY7-F1
#
_entry.id   AF-A0A7W1KHY7-F1
#
_cell.length_a   1.000
_cell.length_b   1.000
_cell.length_c   1.000
_cell.angle_alpha   90.00
_cell.angle_beta   90.00
_cell.angle_gamma   90.00
#
_symmetry.space_group_name_H-M   'P 1'
#
loop_
_entity.id
_entity.type
_entity.pdbx_description
1 polymer ?
#
loop_
_entity_poly.entity_id
_entity_poly.type
_entity_poly.pdbx_seq_one_letter_code
_entity_poly.pdbx_strand_id
1 'polypeptide(L)'
;MKRVLRFWKVFIFDLVGIALMILAILTGWLPGPGGIPLFILGLSVLAIHHDWAQKYIDQLKDYVDSLGDKIFVEDKDVQLAYDIICPVMVAGGIYLLWLHNATWQITLGIILLFTGVTVLIGNRKRWQRFIAKFKRKT
;
A
#
# COMPACT_ATOMS: atom_id res chain seq x y z
N MET A 1 12.76 -40.71 0.11
CA MET A 1 13.58 -39.54 0.48
C MET A 1 12.96 -38.17 0.16
N LYS A 2 12.51 -37.87 -1.08
CA LYS A 2 12.04 -36.51 -1.44
C LYS A 2 10.85 -35.96 -0.63
N ARG A 3 9.90 -36.81 -0.21
CA ARG A 3 8.77 -36.39 0.66
C ARG A 3 9.23 -36.00 2.07
N VAL A 4 10.15 -36.77 2.64
CA VAL A 4 10.72 -36.52 3.98
C VAL A 4 11.50 -35.20 3.99
N LEU A 5 12.33 -34.96 2.98
CA LEU A 5 13.06 -33.69 2.84
C LEU A 5 12.14 -32.48 2.71
N ARG A 6 11.00 -32.62 2.01
CA ARG A 6 10.00 -31.57 1.90
C ARG A 6 9.33 -31.28 3.25
N PHE A 7 8.95 -32.33 3.97
CA PHE A 7 8.34 -32.20 5.30
C PHE A 7 9.26 -31.46 6.28
N TRP A 8 10.54 -31.85 6.35
CA TRP A 8 11.52 -31.18 7.20
C TRP A 8 11.75 -29.71 6.84
N LYS A 9 11.76 -29.38 5.54
CA LYS A 9 11.85 -27.98 5.11
C LYS A 9 10.68 -27.16 5.63
N VAL A 10 9.45 -27.61 5.40
CA VAL A 10 8.24 -26.90 5.86
C VAL A 10 8.27 -26.72 7.38
N PHE A 11 8.59 -27.77 8.13
CA PHE A 11 8.68 -27.72 9.59
C PHE A 11 9.71 -26.70 10.11
N ILE A 12 10.88 -26.60 9.46
CA ILE A 12 11.90 -25.60 9.82
C ILE A 12 11.39 -24.18 9.57
N PHE A 13 10.76 -23.93 8.42
CA PHE A 13 10.22 -22.62 8.10
C PHE A 13 9.09 -22.20 9.06
N ASP A 14 8.26 -23.15 9.49
CA ASP A 14 7.22 -22.88 10.49
C ASP A 14 7.81 -22.51 11.84
N LEU A 15 8.84 -23.24 12.27
CA LEU A 15 9.53 -22.97 13.52
C LEU A 15 10.22 -21.60 13.49
N VAL A 16 10.84 -21.22 12.35
CA VAL A 16 11.42 -19.89 12.14
C VAL A 16 10.34 -18.81 12.14
N GLY A 17 9.23 -18.99 11.43
CA GLY A 17 8.12 -18.04 11.37
C GLY A 17 7.51 -17.78 12.76
N ILE A 18 7.24 -18.85 13.51
CA ILE A 18 6.71 -18.76 14.88
C ILE A 18 7.73 -18.09 15.82
N ALA A 19 9.01 -18.45 15.73
CA ALA A 19 10.06 -17.83 16.53
C ALA A 19 10.16 -16.31 16.27
N LEU A 20 10.06 -15.88 15.01
CA LEU A 20 10.04 -14.46 14.64
C LEU A 20 8.81 -13.73 15.21
N MET A 21 7.63 -14.36 15.19
CA MET A 21 6.42 -13.78 15.78
C MET A 21 6.51 -13.67 17.30
N ILE A 22 7.09 -14.66 17.99
CA ILE A 22 7.34 -14.60 19.44
C ILE A 22 8.34 -13.49 19.76
N LEU A 23 9.43 -13.41 19.00
CA LEU A 23 10.40 -12.31 19.14
C LEU A 23 9.74 -10.95 18.92
N ALA A 24 8.81 -10.83 17.96
CA ALA A 24 8.08 -9.60 17.73
C ALA A 24 7.23 -9.16 18.92
N ILE A 25 6.56 -10.09 19.60
CA ILE A 25 5.80 -9.81 20.83
C ILE A 25 6.76 -9.39 21.96
N LEU A 26 7.86 -10.11 22.14
CA LEU A 26 8.86 -9.82 23.17
C LEU A 26 9.58 -8.48 22.94
N THR A 27 9.80 -8.12 21.68
CA THR A 27 10.40 -6.84 21.26
C THR A 27 9.39 -5.73 21.06
N GLY A 28 8.10 -6.00 21.24
CA GLY A 28 7.02 -5.01 21.11
C GLY A 28 7.08 -3.89 22.14
N TRP A 29 7.79 -4.10 23.26
CA TRP A 29 8.06 -3.07 24.26
C TRP A 29 9.27 -2.19 23.93
N LEU A 30 10.15 -2.60 23.00
CA LEU A 30 11.30 -1.79 22.65
C LEU A 30 10.79 -0.46 22.05
N PRO A 31 11.23 0.71 22.55
CA PRO A 31 10.77 2.00 22.05
C PRO A 31 11.27 2.19 20.61
N GLY A 32 10.43 1.77 19.66
CA GLY A 32 10.68 1.80 18.22
C GLY A 32 9.67 0.92 17.48
N PRO A 33 9.44 1.14 16.18
CA PRO A 33 8.45 0.40 15.39
C PRO A 33 8.84 -1.06 15.11
N GLY A 34 9.81 -1.65 15.83
CA GLY A 34 10.49 -2.89 15.43
C GLY A 34 9.65 -4.18 15.52
N GLY A 35 8.69 -4.25 16.44
CA GLY A 35 7.87 -5.45 16.63
C GLY A 35 6.95 -5.74 15.43
N ILE A 36 6.30 -4.71 14.86
CA ILE A 36 5.35 -4.90 13.76
C ILE A 36 6.02 -5.45 12.49
N PRO A 37 7.13 -4.88 11.96
CA PRO A 37 7.87 -5.43 10.84
C PRO A 37 8.36 -6.86 11.10
N LEU A 38 8.84 -7.15 12.32
CA LEU A 38 9.31 -8.49 12.68
C LEU A 38 8.17 -9.51 12.68
N PHE A 39 6.99 -9.11 13.15
CA PHE A 39 5.79 -9.93 13.11
C PHE A 39 5.34 -10.21 11.66
N ILE A 40 5.33 -9.18 10.81
CA ILE A 40 5.00 -9.30 9.39
C ILE A 40 6.00 -10.21 8.68
N LEU A 41 7.30 -10.13 9.01
CA LEU A 41 8.31 -11.03 8.48
C LEU A 41 8.05 -12.48 8.91
N GLY A 42 7.74 -12.73 10.17
CA GLY A 42 7.38 -14.07 10.65
C GLY A 42 6.17 -14.66 9.92
N LEU A 43 5.11 -13.87 9.76
CA LEU A 43 3.94 -14.25 8.97
C LEU A 43 4.29 -14.51 7.50
N SER A 44 5.17 -13.69 6.90
CA SER A 44 5.60 -13.85 5.52
C SER A 44 6.36 -15.15 5.32
N VAL A 45 7.25 -15.52 6.25
CA VAL A 45 7.96 -16.80 6.22
C VAL A 45 6.99 -17.98 6.30
N LEU A 46 5.99 -17.89 7.19
CA LEU A 46 4.97 -18.92 7.36
C LEU A 46 4.11 -19.09 6.09
N ALA A 47 3.83 -17.99 5.39
CA ALA A 47 3.01 -17.95 4.20
C ALA A 47 3.64 -18.63 2.97
N ILE A 48 4.97 -18.69 2.86
CA ILE A 48 5.67 -19.19 1.65
C ILE A 48 5.35 -20.66 1.33
N HIS A 49 5.12 -21.48 2.36
CA HIS A 49 4.96 -22.92 2.21
C HIS A 49 3.52 -23.41 2.41
N HIS A 50 2.57 -22.48 2.56
CA HIS A 50 1.21 -22.79 2.98
C HIS A 50 0.17 -22.30 1.98
N ASP A 51 -0.58 -23.25 1.41
CA ASP A 51 -1.67 -22.96 0.47
C ASP A 51 -2.78 -22.10 1.10
N TRP A 52 -2.94 -22.15 2.43
CA TRP A 52 -3.91 -21.32 3.13
C TRP A 52 -3.59 -19.83 2.96
N ALA A 53 -2.30 -19.45 3.04
CA ALA A 53 -1.89 -18.05 2.93
C ALA A 53 -2.18 -17.50 1.53
N GLN A 54 -1.96 -18.32 0.50
CA GLN A 54 -2.30 -17.96 -0.87
C GLN A 54 -3.81 -17.72 -1.03
N LYS A 55 -4.65 -18.56 -0.42
CA LYS A 55 -6.12 -18.37 -0.43
C LYS A 55 -6.55 -17.06 0.22
N TYR A 56 -5.93 -16.67 1.34
CA TYR A 56 -6.23 -15.38 1.98
C TYR A 56 -5.79 -14.20 1.13
N ILE A 57 -4.62 -14.28 0.49
CA ILE A 57 -4.15 -13.23 -0.42
C ILE A 57 -5.13 -13.07 -1.57
N ASP A 58 -5.62 -14.17 -2.15
CA ASP A 58 -6.56 -14.12 -3.26
C ASP A 58 -7.93 -13.58 -2.82
N GLN A 59 -8.43 -13.98 -1.64
CA GLN A 59 -9.63 -13.36 -1.04
C GLN A 59 -9.47 -11.86 -0.77
N LEU A 60 -8.28 -11.44 -0.32
CA LEU A 60 -7.98 -10.04 -0.07
C LEU A 60 -7.96 -9.24 -1.38
N LYS A 61 -7.39 -9.80 -2.46
CA LYS A 61 -7.43 -9.17 -3.79
C LYS A 61 -8.86 -8.98 -4.26
N ASP A 62 -9.70 -10.00 -4.19
CA ASP A 62 -11.11 -9.92 -4.60
C ASP A 62 -11.85 -8.84 -3.80
N TYR A 63 -11.59 -8.76 -2.49
CA TYR A 63 -12.17 -7.73 -1.64
C TYR A 63 -11.66 -6.33 -2.01
N VAL A 64 -10.36 -6.16 -2.22
CA VAL A 64 -9.74 -4.88 -2.62
C VAL A 64 -10.24 -4.44 -3.99
N ASP A 65 -10.38 -5.35 -4.95
CA ASP A 65 -10.93 -5.06 -6.27
C ASP A 65 -12.39 -4.61 -6.15
N SER A 66 -13.20 -5.29 -5.32
CA SER A 66 -14.59 -4.88 -5.06
C SER A 66 -14.73 -3.51 -4.38
N LEU A 67 -13.78 -3.15 -3.50
CA LEU A 67 -13.70 -1.81 -2.90
C LEU A 67 -13.22 -0.80 -3.93
N GLY A 68 -12.27 -1.18 -4.77
CA GLY A 68 -11.76 -0.37 -5.87
C GLY A 68 -12.88 0.05 -6.81
N ASP A 69 -13.75 -0.87 -7.21
CA ASP A 69 -14.87 -0.57 -8.09
C ASP A 69 -15.91 0.37 -7.44
N LYS A 70 -16.07 0.32 -6.11
CA LYS A 70 -16.97 1.21 -5.36
C LYS A 70 -16.38 2.59 -5.09
N ILE A 71 -15.08 2.68 -4.81
CA ILE A 71 -14.38 3.94 -4.50
C ILE A 71 -14.00 4.68 -5.80
N PHE A 72 -13.60 3.94 -6.82
CA PHE A 72 -13.25 4.46 -8.14
C PHE A 72 -14.37 4.15 -9.13
N VAL A 73 -15.57 4.65 -8.84
CA VAL A 73 -16.69 4.61 -9.79
C VAL A 73 -16.21 5.25 -11.10
N GLU A 74 -16.33 4.53 -12.21
CA GLU A 74 -15.93 5.00 -13.55
C GLU A 74 -16.83 6.12 -14.09
N ASP A 75 -17.43 6.92 -13.22
CA ASP A 75 -18.26 8.02 -13.63
C ASP A 75 -17.37 9.15 -14.18
N LYS A 76 -17.76 9.67 -15.34
CA LYS A 76 -17.04 10.76 -15.99
C LYS A 76 -17.06 12.02 -15.12
N ASP A 77 -18.14 12.24 -14.39
CA ASP A 77 -18.30 13.41 -13.53
C ASP A 77 -17.38 13.33 -12.30
N VAL A 78 -17.22 12.13 -11.73
CA VAL A 78 -16.30 11.89 -10.62
C VAL A 78 -14.86 12.04 -11.08
N GLN A 79 -14.50 11.53 -12.27
CA GLN A 79 -13.16 11.73 -12.84
C GLN A 79 -12.86 13.22 -13.09
N LEU A 80 -13.84 13.97 -13.61
CA LEU A 80 -13.70 15.41 -13.82
C LEU A 80 -13.52 16.16 -12.50
N ALA A 81 -14.27 15.80 -11.47
CA ALA A 81 -14.11 16.36 -10.13
C ALA A 81 -12.70 16.10 -9.58
N TYR A 82 -12.17 14.88 -9.70
CA TYR A 82 -10.79 14.57 -9.30
C TYR A 82 -9.74 15.35 -10.11
N ASP A 83 -9.96 15.52 -11.41
CA ASP A 83 -9.06 16.27 -12.29
C ASP A 83 -9.00 17.77 -11.95
N ILE A 84 -10.01 18.31 -11.28
CA ILE A 84 -10.04 19.71 -10.79
C ILE A 84 -9.54 19.78 -9.35
N ILE A 85 -10.05 18.91 -8.47
CA ILE A 85 -9.76 18.93 -7.03
C ILE A 85 -8.28 18.64 -6.78
N CYS A 86 -7.68 17.65 -7.45
CA CYS A 86 -6.29 17.27 -7.20
C CYS A 86 -5.29 18.40 -7.53
N PRO A 87 -5.34 19.06 -8.72
CA PRO A 87 -4.50 20.22 -8.98
C PRO A 87 -4.73 21.38 -8.02
N VAL A 88 -5.99 21.63 -7.62
CA VAL A 88 -6.31 22.68 -6.64
C VAL A 88 -5.71 22.38 -5.28
N MET A 89 -5.78 21.12 -4.81
CA MET A 89 -5.15 20.69 -3.56
C MET A 89 -3.63 20.84 -3.62
N VAL A 90 -3.00 20.43 -4.71
CA VAL A 90 -1.54 20.56 -4.90
C VAL A 90 -1.13 22.03 -4.95
N ALA A 91 -1.81 22.85 -5.75
CA ALA A 91 -1.53 24.28 -5.85
C ALA A 91 -1.77 25.00 -4.52
N GLY A 92 -2.86 24.67 -3.80
CA GLY A 92 -3.15 25.18 -2.47
C GLY A 92 -2.10 24.77 -1.44
N GLY A 93 -1.62 23.52 -1.48
CA GLY A 93 -0.52 23.04 -0.64
C GLY A 93 0.79 23.80 -0.90
N ILE A 94 1.16 24.00 -2.16
CA ILE A 94 2.33 24.79 -2.56
C ILE A 94 2.18 26.25 -2.09
N TYR A 95 1.00 26.84 -2.29
CA TYR A 95 0.73 28.22 -1.89
C TYR A 95 0.84 28.42 -0.37
N LEU A 96 0.31 27.49 0.42
CA LEU A 96 0.43 27.51 1.88
C LEU A 96 1.88 27.34 2.35
N LEU A 97 2.65 26.47 1.70
CA LEU A 97 4.09 26.34 1.98
C LEU A 97 4.86 27.59 1.60
N TRP A 98 4.46 28.28 0.53
CA TRP A 98 5.09 29.52 0.09
C TRP A 98 4.83 30.68 1.05
N LEU A 99 3.66 30.74 1.69
CA LEU A 99 3.32 31.76 2.69
C LEU A 99 4.13 31.65 3.99
N HIS A 100 4.59 30.43 4.36
CA HIS A 100 5.45 30.09 5.51
C HIS A 100 5.26 30.88 6.84
N ASN A 101 4.08 31.46 7.07
CA ASN A 101 3.83 32.38 8.18
C ASN A 101 3.51 31.65 9.50
N ALA A 102 2.99 30.42 9.44
CA ALA A 102 2.60 29.67 10.63
C ALA A 102 2.83 28.16 10.46
N THR A 103 3.22 27.47 11.55
CA THR A 103 3.50 26.04 11.56
C THR A 103 2.31 25.18 11.10
N TRP A 104 1.09 25.58 11.44
CA TRP A 104 -0.12 24.87 11.00
C TRP A 104 -0.34 24.95 9.48
N GLN A 105 0.07 26.06 8.84
CA GLN A 105 -0.01 26.21 7.38
C GLN A 105 0.99 25.28 6.69
N ILE A 106 2.17 25.10 7.29
CA ILE A 106 3.17 24.17 6.79
C ILE A 106 2.65 22.74 6.87
N THR A 107 2.12 22.32 8.04
CA THR A 107 1.54 20.98 8.22
C THR A 107 0.40 20.73 7.23
N LEU A 108 -0.52 21.69 7.11
CA LEU A 108 -1.66 21.56 6.21
C LEU A 108 -1.22 21.55 4.73
N GLY A 109 -0.21 22.35 4.38
CA GLY A 109 0.39 22.36 3.05
C GLY A 109 1.03 21.02 2.68
N ILE A 110 1.78 20.40 3.60
CA ILE A 110 2.37 19.07 3.41
C ILE A 110 1.27 18.03 3.20
N ILE A 111 0.23 18.02 4.04
CA ILE A 111 -0.88 17.07 3.92
C ILE A 111 -1.57 17.21 2.56
N LEU A 112 -1.93 18.43 2.16
CA LEU A 112 -2.59 18.68 0.87
C LEU A 112 -1.73 18.26 -0.32
N LEU A 113 -0.42 18.54 -0.27
CA LEU A 113 0.52 18.10 -1.31
C LEU A 113 0.59 16.58 -1.39
N PHE A 114 0.80 15.91 -0.25
CA PHE A 114 0.92 14.46 -0.22
C PHE A 114 -0.36 13.78 -0.69
N THR A 115 -1.51 14.17 -0.14
CA THR A 115 -2.81 13.61 -0.52
C THR A 115 -3.13 13.90 -1.98
N GLY A 116 -2.93 15.14 -2.44
CA GLY A 116 -3.19 15.53 -3.83
C GLY A 116 -2.35 14.74 -4.83
N VAL A 117 -1.06 14.55 -4.54
CA VAL A 117 -0.15 13.76 -5.39
C VAL A 117 -0.49 12.27 -5.35
N THR A 118 -0.75 11.69 -4.17
CA THR A 118 -1.13 10.28 -4.04
C THR A 118 -2.40 9.96 -4.83
N VAL A 119 -3.42 10.82 -4.79
CA VAL A 119 -4.65 10.64 -5.56
C VAL A 119 -4.40 10.77 -7.06
N LEU A 120 -3.55 11.72 -7.49
CA LEU A 120 -3.16 11.91 -8.89
C LEU A 120 -2.44 10.68 -9.47
N ILE A 121 -1.53 10.09 -8.70
CA ILE A 121 -0.82 8.86 -9.06
C ILE A 121 -1.77 7.65 -9.02
N GLY A 122 -2.66 7.61 -8.02
CA GLY A 122 -3.63 6.55 -7.80
C GLY A 122 -4.62 6.36 -8.96
N ASN A 123 -4.83 7.38 -9.80
CA ASN A 123 -5.68 7.30 -10.99
C ASN A 123 -5.02 6.49 -12.13
N ARG A 124 -4.85 5.17 -11.91
CA ARG A 124 -4.13 4.25 -12.81
C ARG A 124 -4.71 4.24 -14.24
N LYS A 125 -6.03 4.33 -14.41
CA LYS A 125 -6.71 4.31 -15.72
C LYS A 125 -6.39 5.54 -16.57
N ARG A 126 -6.20 6.72 -15.96
CA ARG A 126 -5.72 7.93 -16.66
C ARG A 126 -4.27 7.76 -17.15
N TRP A 127 -3.38 7.23 -16.30
CA TRP A 127 -2.00 6.94 -16.69
C TRP A 127 -1.92 5.93 -17.84
N GLN A 128 -2.73 4.87 -17.79
CA GLN A 128 -2.82 3.91 -18.88
C GLN A 128 -3.31 4.54 -20.19
N ARG A 129 -4.34 5.40 -20.15
CA ARG A 129 -4.81 6.16 -21.33
C ARG A 129 -3.73 7.09 -21.89
N PHE A 130 -2.97 7.76 -21.02
CA PHE A 130 -1.89 8.66 -21.42
C PHE A 130 -0.73 7.91 -22.07
N ILE A 131 -0.28 6.81 -21.45
CA ILE A 131 0.77 5.93 -21.99
C ILE A 131 0.33 5.29 -23.31
N ALA A 132 -0.93 4.84 -23.41
CA ALA A 132 -1.48 4.27 -24.64
C ALA A 132 -1.50 5.29 -25.80
N LYS A 133 -1.75 6.57 -25.54
CA LYS A 133 -1.65 7.64 -26.54
C LYS A 133 -0.21 7.85 -27.01
N PHE A 134 0.77 7.77 -26.11
CA PHE A 134 2.19 7.87 -26.47
C PHE A 134 2.66 6.67 -27.29
N LYS A 135 2.27 5.44 -26.92
CA LYS A 135 2.60 4.22 -27.67
C LYS A 135 2.01 4.13 -29.08
N ARG A 136 0.95 4.89 -29.39
CA ARG A 136 0.37 4.95 -30.75
C ARG A 136 1.10 5.94 -31.67
N LYS A 137 2.02 6.73 -31.14
CA LYS A 137 2.70 7.81 -31.86
C LYS A 137 4.18 7.49 -32.16
N THR A 138 4.67 6.34 -31.70
CA THR A 138 5.97 5.74 -32.01
C THR A 138 5.75 4.49 -32.83
#